data_AF-A0A9E0DR55-F1
#
_entry.id   AF-A0A9E0DR55-F1
#
_cell.length_a   1.000
_cell.length_b   1.000
_cell.length_c   1.000
_cell.angle_alpha   90.00
_cell.angle_beta   90.00
_cell.angle_gamma   90.00
#
_symmetry.space_group_name_H-M   'P 1'
#
loop_
_entity.id
_entity.type
_entity.pdbx_description
1 polymer ?
#
loop_
_entity_poly.entity_id
_entity_poly.type
_entity_poly.pdbx_seq_one_letter_code
_entity_poly.pdbx_strand_id
1 'polypeptide(L)'
;MQDQSRERGLDLIKAVCIVLVVIWHLQPVRPEMLADSCIGVFWIKELIRFFYQDISLIAVPSFILVSLYLFISKLSINDGYWKKRFLRLLQIYVFWVGIQFILYLLLGGVLPLPLKTIFRSGGPDLPMTPAIPSIFYYIYILILCTVLTFIFLKLPGKIKLTVSAIVIGVSCVYFFLSPLYGIGVDTRSMRGYYIYIPIAYYLNQHKDKFVRYRWLFFIGFALSVLYEWLFSGTTSAYARLPVLFGVLTFASFFISGWTKASRLVLFLSTYSLGIFALHTYWMAALLSLFSVFCLSDEALLGGGVLKGISLFILTFSLTCISVYLLGKTKLRTYVS
;
A
#
# COMPACT_ATOMS: atom_id res chain seq x y z
N MET A 1 26.64 -17.74 14.25
CA MET A 1 25.86 -17.16 13.14
C MET A 1 25.17 -15.90 13.65
N GLN A 2 25.80 -14.73 13.47
CA GLN A 2 25.30 -13.45 13.97
C GLN A 2 23.99 -13.08 13.28
N ASP A 3 22.95 -12.89 14.08
CA ASP A 3 21.69 -12.26 13.73
C ASP A 3 22.02 -10.88 13.13
N GLN A 4 22.03 -10.75 11.79
CA GLN A 4 22.02 -9.45 11.13
C GLN A 4 20.82 -8.71 11.70
N SER A 5 21.08 -7.75 12.58
CA SER A 5 20.10 -7.14 13.47
C SER A 5 18.87 -6.74 12.67
N ARG A 6 17.76 -7.46 12.91
CA ARG A 6 16.46 -7.16 12.28
C ARG A 6 16.18 -5.67 12.50
N GLU A 7 16.23 -4.89 11.43
CA GLU A 7 16.05 -3.44 11.49
C GLU A 7 14.62 -3.12 11.96
N ARG A 8 14.44 -2.78 13.24
CA ARG A 8 13.12 -2.55 13.84
C ARG A 8 12.38 -1.38 13.20
N GLY A 9 13.12 -0.45 12.62
CA GLY A 9 12.59 0.62 11.78
C GLY A 9 11.75 0.13 10.60
N LEU A 10 12.21 -0.92 9.92
CA LEU A 10 11.46 -1.52 8.80
C LEU A 10 10.19 -2.24 9.27
N ASP A 11 10.22 -2.83 10.47
CA ASP A 11 9.03 -3.42 11.07
C ASP A 11 7.98 -2.33 11.37
N LEU A 12 8.40 -1.17 11.87
CA LEU A 12 7.51 -0.02 12.10
C LEU A 12 6.88 0.48 10.80
N ILE A 13 7.68 0.66 9.74
CA ILE A 13 7.18 1.09 8.42
C ILE A 13 6.09 0.13 7.95
N LYS A 14 6.35 -1.18 7.97
CA LYS A 14 5.37 -2.20 7.54
C LYS A 14 4.11 -2.19 8.40
N ALA A 15 4.26 -2.09 9.72
CA ALA A 15 3.14 -2.09 10.65
C ALA A 15 2.23 -0.86 10.44
N VAL A 16 2.80 0.33 10.27
CA VAL A 16 2.03 1.54 9.98
C VAL A 16 1.39 1.45 8.60
N CYS A 17 2.13 1.03 7.58
CA CYS A 17 1.59 0.91 6.23
C CYS A 17 0.41 -0.06 6.18
N ILE A 18 0.45 -1.20 6.87
CA ILE A 18 -0.69 -2.13 6.83
C ILE A 18 -1.94 -1.54 7.48
N VAL A 19 -1.78 -0.81 8.59
CA VAL A 19 -2.89 -0.11 9.24
C VAL A 19 -3.46 0.97 8.31
N LEU A 20 -2.61 1.77 7.67
CA LEU A 20 -3.03 2.80 6.71
C LEU A 20 -3.76 2.20 5.50
N VAL A 21 -3.33 1.03 4.99
CA VAL A 21 -4.04 0.33 3.92
C VAL A 21 -5.45 -0.07 4.35
N VAL A 22 -5.61 -0.62 5.55
CA VAL A 22 -6.93 -1.00 6.07
C VAL A 22 -7.81 0.26 6.25
N ILE A 23 -7.26 1.33 6.83
CA ILE A 23 -7.97 2.60 7.00
C ILE A 23 -8.39 3.18 5.64
N TRP A 24 -7.52 3.12 4.61
CA TRP A 24 -7.83 3.58 3.27
C TRP A 24 -9.03 2.85 2.65
N HIS A 25 -9.13 1.53 2.81
CA HIS A 25 -10.22 0.75 2.22
C HIS A 25 -11.54 0.90 2.98
N LEU A 26 -11.49 0.96 4.32
CA LEU A 26 -12.71 1.05 5.13
C LEU A 26 -13.23 2.49 5.28
N GLN A 27 -12.33 3.48 5.26
CA GLN A 27 -12.63 4.90 5.50
C GLN A 27 -13.59 5.08 6.70
N PRO A 28 -13.15 4.73 7.93
CA PRO A 28 -14.02 4.66 9.11
C PRO A 28 -14.74 5.96 9.44
N VAL A 29 -14.16 7.10 9.05
CA VAL A 29 -14.77 8.42 9.19
C VAL A 29 -14.67 9.11 7.84
N ARG A 30 -15.80 9.44 7.21
CA ARG A 30 -15.81 10.15 5.92
C ARG A 30 -16.30 11.59 6.10
N PRO A 31 -15.82 12.54 5.27
CA PRO A 31 -16.29 13.93 5.34
C PRO A 31 -17.80 14.07 5.24
N GLU A 32 -18.46 13.20 4.46
CA GLU A 32 -19.91 13.23 4.22
C GLU A 32 -20.73 12.82 5.46
N MET A 33 -20.10 12.15 6.43
CA MET A 33 -20.76 11.75 7.68
C MET A 33 -20.91 12.90 8.68
N LEU A 34 -20.26 14.05 8.42
CA LEU A 34 -20.28 15.22 9.30
C LEU A 34 -21.24 16.27 8.73
N ALA A 35 -22.17 16.75 9.56
CA ALA A 35 -23.13 17.79 9.18
C ALA A 35 -22.43 19.13 8.95
N ASP A 36 -22.81 19.85 7.88
CA ASP A 36 -22.30 21.18 7.58
C ASP A 36 -22.90 22.21 8.54
N SER A 37 -22.26 22.41 9.69
CA SER A 37 -22.78 23.26 10.77
C SER A 37 -21.91 24.48 11.07
N CYS A 38 -20.59 24.40 10.91
CA CYS A 38 -19.70 25.54 11.17
C CYS A 38 -18.34 25.42 10.45
N ILE A 39 -17.57 26.53 10.43
CA ILE A 39 -16.22 26.59 9.85
C ILE A 39 -15.24 25.57 10.47
N GLY A 40 -15.44 25.20 11.75
CA GLY A 40 -14.66 24.15 12.39
C GLY A 40 -14.86 22.79 11.72
N VAL A 41 -16.10 22.46 11.33
CA VAL A 41 -16.40 21.20 10.62
C VAL A 41 -15.77 21.20 9.23
N PHE A 42 -15.72 22.35 8.54
CA PHE A 42 -15.01 22.45 7.26
C PHE A 42 -13.54 22.02 7.39
N TRP A 43 -12.81 22.55 8.38
CA TRP A 43 -11.41 22.17 8.59
C TRP A 43 -11.23 20.71 9.01
N ILE A 44 -12.18 20.14 9.76
CA ILE A 44 -12.19 18.71 10.08
C ILE A 44 -12.37 17.88 8.80
N LYS A 45 -13.28 18.26 7.90
CA LYS A 45 -13.48 17.59 6.60
C LYS A 45 -12.21 17.65 5.74
N GLU A 46 -11.54 18.81 5.68
CA GLU A 46 -10.26 18.96 4.97
C GLU A 46 -9.14 18.12 5.59
N LEU A 47 -9.05 18.05 6.93
CA LEU A 47 -8.09 17.19 7.61
C LEU A 47 -8.32 15.70 7.29
N ILE A 48 -9.58 15.27 7.24
CA ILE A 48 -9.95 13.90 6.86
C ILE A 48 -9.54 13.63 5.39
N ARG A 49 -9.79 14.58 4.48
CA ARG A 49 -9.38 14.47 3.06
C ARG A 49 -7.87 14.37 2.91
N PHE A 50 -7.13 15.27 3.56
CA PHE A 50 -5.67 15.23 3.62
C PHE A 50 -5.15 13.89 4.16
N PHE A 51 -5.74 13.39 5.25
CA PHE A 51 -5.33 12.11 5.81
C PHE A 51 -5.53 10.94 4.82
N TYR A 52 -6.66 10.88 4.12
CA TYR A 52 -6.88 9.81 3.15
C TYR A 52 -6.03 9.99 1.89
N GLN A 53 -5.97 11.19 1.33
CA GLN A 53 -5.34 11.44 0.04
C GLN A 53 -3.82 11.58 0.11
N ASP A 54 -3.27 12.08 1.21
CA ASP A 54 -1.83 12.40 1.31
C ASP A 54 -1.08 11.55 2.32
N ILE A 55 -1.77 11.04 3.36
CA ILE A 55 -1.14 10.17 4.37
C ILE A 55 -1.41 8.70 4.08
N SER A 56 -2.65 8.29 3.85
CA SER A 56 -2.98 6.88 3.69
C SER A 56 -2.42 6.27 2.39
N LEU A 57 -2.37 7.07 1.32
CA LEU A 57 -1.87 6.63 0.01
C LEU A 57 -0.35 6.42 -0.05
N ILE A 58 0.43 6.87 0.95
CA ILE A 58 1.87 6.57 1.03
C ILE A 58 2.15 5.10 1.35
N ALA A 59 1.17 4.38 1.89
CA ALA A 59 1.38 3.05 2.47
C ALA A 59 1.83 2.01 1.44
N VAL A 60 1.12 1.93 0.29
CA VAL A 60 1.41 0.96 -0.76
C VAL A 60 2.79 1.20 -1.39
N PRO A 61 3.14 2.42 -1.81
CA PRO A 61 4.47 2.67 -2.36
C PRO A 61 5.60 2.58 -1.31
N SER A 62 5.33 2.89 -0.04
CA SER A 62 6.29 2.66 1.05
C SER A 62 6.58 1.17 1.24
N PHE A 63 5.56 0.30 1.14
CA PHE A 63 5.78 -1.14 1.14
C PHE A 63 6.62 -1.59 -0.06
N ILE A 64 6.38 -1.06 -1.27
CA ILE A 64 7.23 -1.35 -2.44
C ILE A 64 8.67 -0.94 -2.16
N LEU A 65 8.91 0.29 -1.70
CA LEU A 65 10.23 0.82 -1.40
C LEU A 65 10.98 -0.05 -0.39
N VAL A 66 10.36 -0.38 0.75
CA VAL A 66 10.96 -1.25 1.77
C VAL A 66 11.20 -2.67 1.23
N SER A 67 10.26 -3.19 0.45
CA SER A 67 10.38 -4.52 -0.13
C SER A 67 11.55 -4.59 -1.11
N LEU A 68 11.75 -3.56 -1.93
CA LEU A 68 12.89 -3.43 -2.84
C LEU A 68 14.20 -3.19 -2.10
N TYR A 69 14.23 -2.31 -1.09
CA TYR A 69 15.41 -2.12 -0.24
C TYR A 69 15.89 -3.45 0.36
N LEU A 70 14.98 -4.21 0.98
CA LEU A 70 15.26 -5.54 1.53
C LEU A 70 15.66 -6.57 0.46
N PHE A 71 15.16 -6.41 -0.77
CA PHE A 71 15.57 -7.25 -1.88
C PHE A 71 17.06 -7.06 -2.18
N ILE A 72 17.46 -5.79 -2.34
CA ILE A 72 18.81 -5.41 -2.72
C ILE A 72 19.79 -5.82 -1.62
N SER A 73 19.48 -5.56 -0.35
CA SER A 73 20.30 -5.97 0.79
C SER A 73 20.54 -7.48 0.87
N LYS A 74 19.55 -8.30 0.49
CA LYS A 74 19.68 -9.76 0.54
C LYS A 74 20.37 -10.31 -0.70
N LEU A 75 20.17 -9.66 -1.85
CA LEU A 75 20.82 -10.05 -3.09
C LEU A 75 22.34 -9.82 -3.02
N SER A 76 22.80 -8.75 -2.36
CA SER A 76 24.23 -8.51 -2.16
C SER A 76 24.94 -9.57 -1.32
N ILE A 77 24.19 -10.34 -0.53
CA ILE A 77 24.70 -11.46 0.28
C ILE A 77 24.60 -12.78 -0.48
N ASN A 78 23.53 -12.96 -1.27
CA ASN A 78 23.27 -14.19 -2.00
C ASN A 78 22.64 -13.88 -3.37
N ASP A 79 23.44 -14.02 -4.43
CA ASP A 79 23.01 -13.81 -5.82
C ASP A 79 21.84 -14.70 -6.23
N GLY A 80 21.71 -15.92 -5.67
CA GLY A 80 20.59 -16.82 -5.93
C GLY A 80 19.26 -16.39 -5.28
N TYR A 81 19.28 -15.39 -4.40
CA TYR A 81 18.11 -14.94 -3.65
C TYR A 81 16.97 -14.45 -4.54
N TRP A 82 17.26 -13.88 -5.71
CA TRP A 82 16.22 -13.38 -6.62
C TRP A 82 15.25 -14.48 -7.07
N LYS A 83 15.75 -15.69 -7.37
CA LYS A 83 14.91 -16.83 -7.79
C LYS A 83 13.98 -17.24 -6.66
N LYS A 84 14.54 -17.37 -5.44
CA LYS A 84 13.77 -17.71 -4.23
C LYS A 84 12.67 -16.69 -3.97
N ARG A 85 12.99 -15.39 -4.09
CA ARG A 85 12.03 -14.31 -3.88
C ARG A 85 10.96 -14.28 -4.97
N PHE A 86 11.34 -14.39 -6.24
CA PHE A 86 10.41 -14.41 -7.37
C PHE A 86 9.42 -15.57 -7.26
N LEU A 87 9.92 -16.80 -7.04
CA LEU A 87 9.07 -17.97 -6.86
C LEU A 87 8.13 -17.81 -5.66
N ARG A 88 8.62 -17.24 -4.56
CA ARG A 88 7.77 -16.97 -3.39
C ARG A 88 6.65 -15.98 -3.70
N LEU A 89 6.96 -14.86 -4.36
CA LEU A 89 5.94 -13.89 -4.75
C LEU A 89 4.92 -14.50 -5.73
N LEU A 90 5.39 -15.30 -6.68
CA LEU A 90 4.53 -16.02 -7.61
C LEU A 90 3.60 -17.01 -6.90
N GLN A 91 4.12 -17.79 -5.95
CA GLN A 91 3.31 -18.72 -5.14
C GLN A 91 2.23 -17.98 -4.35
N ILE A 92 2.60 -16.88 -3.69
CA ILE A 92 1.65 -16.05 -2.92
C ILE A 92 0.60 -15.46 -3.87
N TYR A 93 1.02 -14.94 -5.03
CA TYR A 93 0.13 -14.38 -6.03
C TYR A 93 -0.89 -15.42 -6.51
N VAL A 94 -0.43 -16.59 -6.98
CA VAL A 94 -1.30 -17.66 -7.48
C VAL A 94 -2.27 -18.13 -6.39
N PHE A 95 -1.79 -18.29 -5.15
CA PHE A 95 -2.64 -18.70 -4.02
C PHE A 95 -3.79 -17.71 -3.78
N TRP A 96 -3.48 -16.42 -3.61
CA TRP A 96 -4.50 -15.43 -3.27
C TRP A 96 -5.42 -15.07 -4.45
N VAL A 97 -4.88 -15.01 -5.66
CA VAL A 97 -5.68 -14.84 -6.87
C VAL A 97 -6.60 -16.05 -7.07
N GLY A 98 -6.12 -17.26 -6.80
CA GLY A 98 -6.95 -18.46 -6.80
C GLY A 98 -8.14 -18.35 -5.83
N ILE A 99 -7.90 -17.89 -4.60
CA ILE A 99 -8.97 -17.62 -3.63
C ILE A 99 -9.93 -16.55 -4.15
N GLN A 100 -9.43 -15.45 -4.71
CA GLN A 100 -10.26 -14.38 -5.29
C GLN A 100 -11.18 -14.91 -6.38
N PHE A 101 -10.68 -15.79 -7.26
CA PHE A 101 -11.48 -16.44 -8.30
C PHE A 101 -12.53 -17.39 -7.75
N ILE A 102 -12.18 -18.20 -6.75
CA ILE A 102 -13.14 -19.08 -6.08
C ILE A 102 -14.28 -18.25 -5.49
N LEU A 103 -13.96 -17.19 -4.75
CA LEU A 103 -14.97 -16.30 -4.16
C LEU A 103 -15.79 -15.58 -5.22
N TYR A 104 -15.18 -15.11 -6.30
CA TYR A 104 -15.88 -14.48 -7.42
C TYR A 104 -16.95 -15.40 -8.02
N LEU A 105 -16.61 -16.67 -8.28
CA LEU A 105 -17.54 -17.65 -8.84
C LEU A 105 -18.64 -18.03 -7.84
N LEU A 106 -18.29 -18.22 -6.56
CA LEU A 106 -19.25 -18.52 -5.50
C LEU A 106 -20.27 -17.39 -5.30
N LEU A 107 -19.88 -16.14 -5.57
CA LEU A 107 -20.75 -14.96 -5.49
C LEU A 107 -21.51 -14.69 -6.79
N GLY A 108 -21.52 -15.61 -7.76
CA GLY A 108 -22.30 -15.49 -9.00
C GLY A 108 -21.62 -14.69 -10.12
N GLY A 109 -20.30 -14.59 -10.08
CA GLY A 109 -19.52 -13.92 -11.13
C GLY A 109 -19.68 -14.57 -12.51
N VAL A 110 -19.62 -13.74 -13.57
CA VAL A 110 -19.87 -14.14 -14.96
C VAL A 110 -18.55 -14.34 -15.73
N LEU A 111 -18.52 -15.36 -16.59
CA LEU A 111 -17.41 -15.66 -17.50
C LEU A 111 -17.86 -15.43 -18.97
N PRO A 112 -16.93 -15.14 -19.90
CA PRO A 112 -15.48 -15.03 -19.74
C PRO A 112 -15.01 -13.68 -19.19
N LEU A 113 -13.89 -13.69 -18.46
CA LEU A 113 -13.24 -12.48 -17.96
C LEU A 113 -12.17 -11.96 -18.94
N PRO A 114 -11.98 -10.63 -19.07
CA PRO A 114 -10.87 -10.07 -19.82
C PRO A 114 -9.52 -10.56 -19.31
N LEU A 115 -8.58 -10.90 -20.19
CA LEU A 115 -7.24 -11.40 -19.81
C LEU A 115 -6.50 -10.45 -18.85
N LYS A 116 -6.70 -9.13 -19.01
CA LYS A 116 -6.13 -8.11 -18.11
C LYS A 116 -6.61 -8.26 -16.65
N THR A 117 -7.80 -8.80 -16.45
CA THR A 117 -8.38 -9.06 -15.14
C THR A 117 -7.72 -10.26 -14.48
N ILE A 118 -7.39 -11.28 -15.28
CA ILE A 118 -6.80 -12.54 -14.81
C ILE A 118 -5.37 -12.30 -14.29
N PHE A 119 -4.52 -11.61 -15.07
CA PHE A 119 -3.10 -11.47 -14.74
C PHE A 119 -2.76 -10.11 -14.11
N ARG A 120 -3.09 -9.00 -14.77
CA ARG A 120 -2.61 -7.68 -14.32
C ARG A 120 -3.37 -7.15 -13.11
N SER A 121 -4.66 -7.46 -13.01
CA SER A 121 -5.53 -6.94 -11.94
C SER A 121 -5.51 -7.78 -10.65
N GLY A 122 -4.80 -8.91 -10.65
CA GLY A 122 -4.80 -9.81 -9.49
C GLY A 122 -6.13 -10.52 -9.27
N GLY A 123 -6.86 -10.83 -10.35
CA GLY A 123 -8.18 -11.45 -10.27
C GLY A 123 -9.33 -10.45 -10.44
N PRO A 124 -10.56 -10.97 -10.54
CA PRO A 124 -11.77 -10.16 -10.73
C PRO A 124 -12.17 -9.44 -9.45
N ASP A 125 -12.87 -8.33 -9.62
CA ASP A 125 -13.54 -7.64 -8.51
C ASP A 125 -14.73 -8.50 -8.04
N LEU A 126 -14.97 -8.58 -6.73
CA LEU A 126 -16.07 -9.40 -6.20
C LEU A 126 -17.42 -8.77 -6.60
N PRO A 127 -18.38 -9.56 -7.10
CA PRO A 127 -19.66 -9.08 -7.65
C PRO A 127 -20.64 -8.73 -6.51
N MET A 128 -20.28 -7.74 -5.72
CA MET A 128 -21.06 -7.21 -4.60
C MET A 128 -21.52 -5.79 -4.91
N THR A 129 -22.41 -5.25 -4.08
CA THR A 129 -22.88 -3.86 -4.20
C THR A 129 -22.46 -3.06 -2.96
N PRO A 130 -21.49 -2.14 -3.05
CA PRO A 130 -20.62 -1.87 -4.22
C PRO A 130 -19.61 -3.00 -4.47
N ALA A 131 -19.08 -3.07 -5.71
CA ALA A 131 -18.10 -4.09 -6.08
C ALA A 131 -16.80 -3.90 -5.29
N ILE A 132 -16.21 -5.00 -4.82
CA ILE A 132 -14.99 -4.95 -4.00
C ILE A 132 -13.80 -5.25 -4.92
N PRO A 133 -12.91 -4.28 -5.17
CA PRO A 133 -11.84 -4.48 -6.13
C PRO A 133 -10.84 -5.52 -5.64
N SER A 134 -10.26 -6.28 -6.58
CA SER A 134 -9.12 -7.10 -6.22
C SER A 134 -7.94 -6.20 -5.83
N ILE A 135 -7.33 -6.49 -4.68
CA ILE A 135 -6.14 -5.80 -4.16
C ILE A 135 -4.84 -6.54 -4.54
N PHE A 136 -4.93 -7.74 -5.13
CA PHE A 136 -3.77 -8.57 -5.43
C PHE A 136 -2.97 -8.10 -6.65
N TYR A 137 -3.46 -7.11 -7.41
CA TYR A 137 -2.65 -6.40 -8.40
C TYR A 137 -1.36 -5.85 -7.78
N TYR A 138 -1.39 -5.51 -6.48
CA TYR A 138 -0.21 -5.07 -5.75
C TYR A 138 0.92 -6.10 -5.76
N ILE A 139 0.60 -7.39 -5.60
CA ILE A 139 1.59 -8.47 -5.61
C ILE A 139 2.16 -8.63 -7.03
N TYR A 140 1.32 -8.48 -8.06
CA TYR A 140 1.78 -8.45 -9.45
C TYR A 140 2.77 -7.30 -9.70
N ILE A 141 2.46 -6.10 -9.22
CA ILE A 141 3.38 -4.94 -9.28
C ILE A 141 4.69 -5.26 -8.55
N LEU A 142 4.63 -5.89 -7.38
CA LEU A 142 5.83 -6.26 -6.63
C LEU A 142 6.68 -7.31 -7.35
N ILE A 143 6.07 -8.26 -8.08
CA ILE A 143 6.77 -9.21 -8.96
C ILE A 143 7.52 -8.44 -10.04
N LEU A 144 6.84 -7.54 -10.76
CA LEU A 144 7.45 -6.73 -11.82
C LEU A 144 8.58 -5.85 -11.28
N CYS A 145 8.34 -5.13 -10.19
CA CYS A 145 9.37 -4.32 -9.52
C CYS A 145 10.58 -5.17 -9.11
N THR A 146 10.38 -6.40 -8.62
CA THR A 146 11.47 -7.31 -8.25
C THR A 146 12.31 -7.72 -9.47
N VAL A 147 11.66 -8.10 -10.58
CA VAL A 147 12.35 -8.45 -11.84
C VAL A 147 13.11 -7.25 -12.41
N LEU A 148 12.45 -6.08 -12.49
CA LEU A 148 13.07 -4.86 -13.02
C LEU A 148 14.23 -4.38 -12.15
N THR A 149 14.12 -4.51 -10.82
CA THR A 149 15.23 -4.20 -9.90
C THR A 149 16.41 -5.14 -10.14
N PHE A 150 16.16 -6.44 -10.33
CA PHE A 150 17.22 -7.39 -10.66
C PHE A 150 17.94 -7.02 -11.97
N ILE A 151 17.20 -6.69 -13.02
CA ILE A 151 17.75 -6.23 -14.31
C ILE A 151 18.56 -4.94 -14.10
N PHE A 152 18.00 -3.96 -13.38
CA PHE A 152 18.67 -2.69 -13.07
C PHE A 152 20.01 -2.89 -12.35
N LEU A 153 20.08 -3.85 -11.41
CA LEU A 153 21.31 -4.15 -10.68
C LEU A 153 22.42 -4.76 -11.56
N LYS A 154 22.08 -5.39 -12.69
CA LYS A 154 23.04 -5.96 -13.65
C LYS A 154 23.62 -4.92 -14.63
N LEU A 155 23.06 -3.71 -14.66
CA LEU A 155 23.60 -2.64 -15.52
C LEU A 155 25.01 -2.20 -15.06
N PRO A 156 25.86 -1.70 -15.95
CA PRO A 156 27.10 -1.01 -15.57
C PRO A 156 26.84 0.28 -14.77
N GLY A 157 27.78 0.69 -13.92
CA GLY A 157 27.61 1.85 -13.02
C GLY A 157 27.22 3.16 -13.71
N LYS A 158 27.86 3.49 -14.85
CA LYS A 158 27.50 4.68 -15.66
C LYS A 158 26.06 4.61 -16.16
N ILE A 159 25.63 3.45 -16.66
CA ILE A 159 24.27 3.24 -17.18
C ILE A 159 23.25 3.30 -16.04
N LYS A 160 23.55 2.72 -14.86
CA LYS A 160 22.66 2.83 -13.68
C LYS A 160 22.37 4.29 -13.32
N LEU A 161 23.41 5.13 -13.31
CA LEU A 161 23.26 6.55 -12.99
C LEU A 161 22.35 7.25 -14.02
N THR A 162 22.62 7.05 -15.31
CA THR A 162 21.81 7.63 -16.40
C THR A 162 20.35 7.16 -16.32
N VAL A 163 20.11 5.86 -16.19
CA VAL A 163 18.76 5.30 -16.06
C VAL A 163 18.06 5.84 -14.83
N SER A 164 18.76 5.97 -13.70
CA SER A 164 18.17 6.56 -12.50
C SER A 164 17.77 8.00 -12.68
N ALA A 165 18.64 8.82 -13.27
CA ALA A 165 18.35 10.23 -13.55
C ALA A 165 17.15 10.39 -14.49
N ILE A 166 17.08 9.57 -15.55
CA ILE A 166 15.95 9.56 -16.48
C ILE A 166 14.67 9.13 -15.77
N VAL A 167 14.66 7.98 -15.07
CA VAL A 167 13.46 7.45 -14.42
C VAL A 167 12.94 8.41 -13.36
N ILE A 168 13.82 8.97 -12.51
CA ILE A 168 13.42 9.95 -11.50
C ILE A 168 12.94 11.25 -12.15
N GLY A 169 13.72 11.83 -13.07
CA GLY A 169 13.39 13.09 -13.73
C GLY A 169 12.06 13.02 -14.50
N VAL A 170 11.90 12.01 -15.35
CA VAL A 170 10.66 11.80 -16.13
C VAL A 170 9.48 11.53 -15.20
N SER A 171 9.64 10.73 -14.15
CA SER A 171 8.55 10.47 -13.20
C SER A 171 8.15 11.72 -12.43
N CYS A 172 9.10 12.53 -11.97
CA CYS A 172 8.81 13.79 -11.28
C CYS A 172 8.11 14.79 -12.20
N VAL A 173 8.58 14.96 -13.43
CA VAL A 173 7.92 15.82 -14.44
C VAL A 173 6.51 15.29 -14.74
N TYR A 174 6.37 13.98 -14.92
CA TYR A 174 5.07 13.36 -15.16
C TYR A 174 4.11 13.58 -13.99
N PHE A 175 4.55 13.34 -12.75
CA PHE A 175 3.72 13.54 -11.54
C PHE A 175 3.39 15.01 -11.29
N PHE A 176 4.25 15.93 -11.71
CA PHE A 176 3.98 17.37 -11.66
C PHE A 176 2.94 17.80 -12.70
N LEU A 177 3.06 17.33 -13.93
CA LEU A 177 2.18 17.74 -15.04
C LEU A 177 0.83 16.99 -15.06
N SER A 178 0.79 15.74 -14.55
CA SER A 178 -0.42 14.89 -14.60
C SER A 178 -1.65 15.59 -13.99
N PRO A 179 -1.55 16.24 -12.82
CA PRO A 179 -2.66 16.99 -12.25
C PRO A 179 -3.09 18.20 -13.09
N LEU A 180 -2.15 18.98 -13.62
CA LEU A 180 -2.44 20.18 -14.44
C LEU A 180 -3.21 19.86 -15.72
N TYR A 181 -2.91 18.72 -16.35
CA TYR A 181 -3.56 18.28 -17.59
C TYR A 181 -4.73 17.32 -17.35
N GLY A 182 -5.13 17.08 -16.10
CA GLY A 182 -6.22 16.15 -15.77
C GLY A 182 -5.93 14.69 -16.17
N ILE A 183 -4.65 14.31 -16.29
CA ILE A 183 -4.24 12.96 -16.69
C ILE A 183 -4.36 12.05 -15.47
N GLY A 184 -5.30 11.10 -15.52
CA GLY A 184 -5.46 10.07 -14.50
C GLY A 184 -4.53 8.88 -14.72
N VAL A 185 -3.84 8.44 -13.67
CA VAL A 185 -3.02 7.23 -13.67
C VAL A 185 -3.70 6.18 -12.80
N ASP A 186 -4.11 5.09 -13.45
CA ASP A 186 -4.71 3.94 -12.80
C ASP A 186 -3.81 3.37 -11.69
N THR A 187 -4.42 2.98 -10.57
CA THR A 187 -3.71 2.47 -9.39
C THR A 187 -2.95 1.18 -9.64
N ARG A 188 -3.38 0.39 -10.65
CA ARG A 188 -2.76 -0.87 -11.10
C ARG A 188 -1.67 -0.61 -12.16
N SER A 189 -1.32 0.64 -12.43
CA SER A 189 -0.31 1.04 -13.42
C SER A 189 1.09 1.09 -12.84
N MET A 190 2.06 0.46 -13.53
CA MET A 190 3.49 0.55 -13.19
C MET A 190 4.05 1.97 -13.27
N ARG A 191 3.37 2.91 -13.95
CA ARG A 191 3.79 4.32 -14.06
C ARG A 191 3.98 4.97 -12.68
N GLY A 192 3.19 4.57 -11.68
CA GLY A 192 3.35 5.06 -10.30
C GLY A 192 4.51 4.44 -9.53
N TYR A 193 5.17 3.40 -10.06
CA TYR A 193 6.08 2.55 -9.26
C TYR A 193 7.51 2.44 -9.81
N TYR A 194 7.75 2.78 -11.07
CA TYR A 194 9.10 2.72 -11.66
C TYR A 194 10.13 3.53 -10.87
N ILE A 195 9.72 4.69 -10.36
CA ILE A 195 10.59 5.60 -9.60
C ILE A 195 11.19 4.95 -8.34
N TYR A 196 10.50 3.99 -7.72
CA TYR A 196 11.00 3.37 -6.49
C TYR A 196 12.15 2.39 -6.72
N ILE A 197 12.41 1.95 -7.95
CA ILE A 197 13.53 1.06 -8.28
C ILE A 197 14.88 1.78 -8.02
N PRO A 198 15.20 2.90 -8.69
CA PRO A 198 16.44 3.63 -8.43
C PRO A 198 16.47 4.20 -7.01
N ILE A 199 15.34 4.66 -6.46
CA ILE A 199 15.29 5.17 -5.07
C ILE A 199 15.69 4.07 -4.08
N ALA A 200 15.16 2.86 -4.20
CA ALA A 200 15.51 1.74 -3.32
C ALA A 200 17.01 1.40 -3.41
N TYR A 201 17.59 1.48 -4.62
CA TYR A 201 19.02 1.28 -4.83
C TYR A 201 19.86 2.33 -4.10
N TYR A 202 19.57 3.62 -4.28
CA TYR A 202 20.33 4.68 -3.59
C TYR A 202 20.09 4.70 -2.08
N LEU A 203 18.88 4.37 -1.63
CA LEU A 203 18.58 4.17 -0.21
C LEU A 203 19.45 3.07 0.39
N ASN A 204 19.66 1.97 -0.35
CA ASN A 204 20.51 0.87 0.08
C ASN A 204 22.00 1.24 0.11
N GLN A 205 22.50 1.95 -0.90
CA GLN A 205 23.90 2.33 -1.00
C GLN A 205 24.31 3.50 -0.08
N HIS A 206 23.37 4.40 0.21
CA HIS A 206 23.65 5.67 0.89
C HIS A 206 22.64 5.98 2.00
N LYS A 207 22.32 4.97 2.81
CA LYS A 207 21.34 5.04 3.91
C LYS A 207 21.56 6.28 4.81
N ASP A 208 22.79 6.53 5.26
CA ASP A 208 23.08 7.66 6.15
C ASP A 208 22.84 9.02 5.47
N LYS A 209 23.19 9.16 4.19
CA LYS A 209 22.92 10.38 3.42
C LYS A 209 21.41 10.57 3.25
N PHE A 210 20.68 9.51 2.93
CA PHE A 210 19.23 9.55 2.80
C PHE A 210 18.55 10.07 4.07
N VAL A 211 19.00 9.59 5.23
CA VAL A 211 18.49 10.00 6.55
C VAL A 211 18.82 11.47 6.87
N ARG A 212 19.94 12.00 6.39
CA ARG A 212 20.30 13.43 6.54
C ARG A 212 19.37 14.35 5.74
N TYR A 213 18.86 13.90 4.59
CA TYR A 213 17.94 14.68 3.75
C TYR A 213 16.47 14.62 4.17
N ARG A 214 16.13 14.03 5.33
CA ARG A 214 14.72 13.88 5.79
C ARG A 214 13.90 15.17 5.77
N TRP A 215 14.51 16.29 6.15
CA TRP A 215 13.84 17.58 6.19
C TRP A 215 13.61 18.15 4.78
N LEU A 216 14.51 17.87 3.84
CA LEU A 216 14.32 18.22 2.44
C LEU A 216 13.13 17.43 1.85
N PHE A 217 13.01 16.14 2.17
CA PHE A 217 11.85 15.35 1.76
C PHE A 217 10.55 15.86 2.38
N PHE A 218 10.59 16.24 3.67
CA PHE A 218 9.42 16.81 4.36
C PHE A 218 8.98 18.15 3.76
N ILE A 219 9.93 19.05 3.45
CA ILE A 219 9.64 20.31 2.77
C ILE A 219 9.06 20.03 1.38
N GLY A 220 9.64 19.09 0.62
CA GLY A 220 9.11 18.66 -0.67
C GLY A 220 7.68 18.13 -0.57
N PHE A 221 7.38 17.35 0.47
CA PHE A 221 6.03 16.87 0.76
C PHE A 221 5.06 18.04 0.99
N ALA A 222 5.38 18.94 1.91
CA ALA A 222 4.54 20.10 2.23
C ALA A 222 4.30 21.00 1.00
N LEU A 223 5.35 21.30 0.23
CA LEU A 223 5.24 22.10 -0.99
C LEU A 223 4.40 21.41 -2.07
N SER A 224 4.55 20.09 -2.22
CA SER A 224 3.77 19.34 -3.20
C SER A 224 2.29 19.23 -2.84
N VAL A 225 1.96 19.11 -1.54
CA VAL A 225 0.57 19.14 -1.05
C VAL A 225 -0.03 20.52 -1.30
N LEU A 226 0.69 21.58 -0.96
CA LEU A 226 0.26 22.96 -1.21
C LEU A 226 0.03 23.20 -2.70
N TYR A 227 0.92 22.70 -3.55
CA TYR A 227 0.79 22.78 -5.00
C TYR A 227 -0.49 22.09 -5.51
N GLU A 228 -0.76 20.84 -5.11
CA GLU A 228 -1.97 20.15 -5.56
C GLU A 228 -3.23 20.84 -5.04
N TRP A 229 -3.22 21.33 -3.80
CA TRP A 229 -4.32 22.08 -3.19
C TRP A 229 -4.63 23.39 -3.94
N LEU A 230 -3.61 24.12 -4.40
CA LEU A 230 -3.78 25.39 -5.11
C LEU A 230 -4.20 25.23 -6.58
N PHE A 231 -3.73 24.20 -7.28
CA PHE A 231 -3.75 24.21 -8.75
C PHE A 231 -4.54 23.09 -9.43
N SER A 232 -4.80 21.94 -8.81
CA SER A 232 -5.19 20.76 -9.60
C SER A 232 -5.99 19.67 -8.91
N GLY A 233 -6.05 19.65 -7.57
CA GLY A 233 -6.68 18.55 -6.84
C GLY A 233 -6.01 17.19 -7.13
N THR A 234 -6.70 16.09 -6.83
CA THR A 234 -6.14 14.74 -6.91
C THR A 234 -6.60 13.98 -8.15
N THR A 235 -5.69 13.73 -9.11
CA THR A 235 -6.01 13.02 -10.37
C THR A 235 -5.62 11.55 -10.39
N SER A 236 -4.75 11.12 -9.46
CA SER A 236 -4.21 9.77 -9.41
C SER A 236 -4.02 9.33 -7.96
N ALA A 237 -3.95 8.02 -7.68
CA ALA A 237 -3.65 7.59 -6.30
C ALA A 237 -2.16 7.70 -5.98
N TYR A 238 -1.29 7.10 -6.80
CA TYR A 238 0.13 6.91 -6.46
C TYR A 238 1.11 7.71 -7.32
N ALA A 239 0.70 8.11 -8.53
CA ALA A 239 1.54 8.87 -9.46
C ALA A 239 1.48 10.38 -9.15
N ARG A 240 1.87 10.75 -7.93
CA ARG A 240 1.71 12.09 -7.34
C ARG A 240 2.98 12.51 -6.60
N LEU A 241 3.31 13.80 -6.65
CA LEU A 241 4.46 14.35 -5.92
C LEU A 241 4.28 14.26 -4.40
N PRO A 242 3.12 14.59 -3.80
CA PRO A 242 2.85 14.34 -2.38
C PRO A 242 3.11 12.90 -1.96
N VAL A 243 2.68 11.93 -2.77
CA VAL A 243 2.90 10.52 -2.44
C VAL A 243 4.38 10.15 -2.53
N LEU A 244 5.10 10.62 -3.56
CA LEU A 244 6.53 10.40 -3.68
C LEU A 244 7.30 10.96 -2.48
N PHE A 245 7.14 12.26 -2.18
CA PHE A 245 7.85 12.90 -1.08
C PHE A 245 7.37 12.41 0.28
N GLY A 246 6.09 12.06 0.42
CA GLY A 246 5.53 11.43 1.60
C GLY A 246 6.19 10.08 1.91
N VAL A 247 6.37 9.23 0.89
CA VAL A 247 7.09 7.95 1.01
C VAL A 247 8.56 8.17 1.40
N LEU A 248 9.25 9.14 0.77
CA LEU A 248 10.64 9.45 1.09
C LEU A 248 10.80 9.97 2.52
N THR A 249 9.93 10.90 2.92
CA THR A 249 9.84 11.43 4.29
C THR A 249 9.63 10.28 5.26
N PHE A 250 8.57 9.50 5.05
CA PHE A 250 8.20 8.39 5.92
C PHE A 250 9.34 7.37 6.06
N ALA A 251 9.94 6.93 4.94
CA ALA A 251 11.08 6.02 5.00
C ALA A 251 12.27 6.64 5.76
N SER A 252 12.58 7.93 5.55
CA SER A 252 13.76 8.58 6.15
C SER A 252 13.67 8.69 7.68
N PHE A 253 12.47 8.88 8.24
CA PHE A 253 12.26 8.96 9.69
C PHE A 253 12.29 7.60 10.38
N PHE A 254 11.88 6.53 9.70
CA PHE A 254 11.74 5.21 10.31
C PHE A 254 12.86 4.23 9.97
N ILE A 255 13.64 4.42 8.91
CA ILE A 255 14.66 3.43 8.51
C ILE A 255 15.89 3.35 9.45
N SER A 256 16.09 4.35 10.30
CA SER A 256 17.24 4.42 11.23
C SER A 256 16.81 4.91 12.61
N GLY A 257 17.60 4.58 13.65
CA GLY A 257 17.38 5.08 15.01
C GLY A 257 16.41 4.25 15.87
N TRP A 258 15.83 3.18 15.34
CA TRP A 258 14.87 2.33 16.05
C TRP A 258 15.49 1.00 16.47
N THR A 259 15.67 0.81 17.79
CA THR A 259 16.26 -0.40 18.38
C THR A 259 15.21 -1.34 19.00
N LYS A 260 14.03 -0.82 19.34
CA LYS A 260 12.93 -1.56 19.97
C LYS A 260 11.67 -1.47 19.14
N ALA A 261 10.91 -2.55 19.08
CA ALA A 261 9.56 -2.60 18.51
C ALA A 261 8.64 -3.30 19.51
N SER A 262 7.41 -2.80 19.65
CA SER A 262 6.40 -3.44 20.51
C SER A 262 5.96 -4.77 19.91
N ARG A 263 5.36 -5.64 20.74
CA ARG A 263 4.78 -6.92 20.29
C ARG A 263 3.75 -6.72 19.18
N LEU A 264 2.95 -5.65 19.28
CA LEU A 264 1.97 -5.29 18.27
C LEU A 264 2.63 -4.96 16.92
N VAL A 265 3.68 -4.14 16.92
CA VAL A 265 4.43 -3.79 15.69
C VAL A 265 5.03 -5.03 15.05
N LEU A 266 5.61 -5.93 15.86
CA LEU A 266 6.18 -7.18 15.35
C LEU A 266 5.09 -8.09 14.76
N PHE A 267 3.93 -8.17 15.40
CA PHE A 267 2.79 -8.91 14.88
C PHE A 267 2.34 -8.34 13.52
N LEU A 268 2.03 -7.05 13.46
CA LEU A 268 1.55 -6.38 12.25
C LEU A 268 2.57 -6.44 11.11
N SER A 269 3.86 -6.25 11.39
CA SER A 269 4.92 -6.37 10.38
C SER A 269 5.00 -7.79 9.83
N THR A 270 5.04 -8.79 10.73
CA THR A 270 5.17 -10.21 10.37
C THR A 270 3.98 -10.69 9.55
N TYR A 271 2.78 -10.25 9.89
CA TYR A 271 1.53 -10.69 9.28
C TYR A 271 0.95 -9.69 8.27
N SER A 272 1.74 -8.71 7.84
CA SER A 272 1.30 -7.63 6.95
C SER A 272 0.68 -8.15 5.66
N LEU A 273 1.22 -9.22 5.07
CA LEU A 273 0.66 -9.86 3.87
C LEU A 273 -0.71 -10.48 4.13
N GLY A 274 -0.87 -11.22 5.23
CA GLY A 274 -2.14 -11.83 5.59
C GLY A 274 -3.22 -10.80 5.90
N ILE A 275 -2.86 -9.76 6.65
CA ILE A 275 -3.78 -8.65 6.96
C ILE A 275 -4.17 -7.94 5.65
N PHE A 276 -3.19 -7.72 4.76
CA PHE A 276 -3.44 -7.15 3.45
C PHE A 276 -4.43 -8.02 2.67
N ALA A 277 -4.25 -9.33 2.62
CA ALA A 277 -5.12 -10.20 1.84
C ALA A 277 -6.54 -10.38 2.42
N LEU A 278 -6.68 -10.45 3.75
CA LEU A 278 -7.93 -10.87 4.39
C LEU A 278 -8.88 -9.74 4.78
N HIS A 279 -8.38 -8.51 4.93
CA HIS A 279 -9.23 -7.40 5.40
C HIS A 279 -10.39 -7.08 4.44
N THR A 280 -10.19 -7.18 3.13
CA THR A 280 -11.24 -6.93 2.14
C THR A 280 -12.34 -7.99 2.21
N TYR A 281 -12.01 -9.25 2.52
CA TYR A 281 -12.99 -10.32 2.69
C TYR A 281 -13.79 -10.16 3.98
N TRP A 282 -13.15 -9.79 5.10
CA TRP A 282 -13.88 -9.49 6.32
C TRP A 282 -14.74 -8.23 6.18
N MET A 283 -14.25 -7.20 5.48
CA MET A 283 -15.03 -6.03 5.11
C MET A 283 -16.26 -6.44 4.31
N ALA A 284 -16.11 -7.29 3.28
CA ALA A 284 -17.19 -7.82 2.46
C ALA A 284 -18.24 -8.58 3.29
N ALA A 285 -17.79 -9.51 4.12
CA ALA A 285 -18.65 -10.33 4.97
C ALA A 285 -19.44 -9.48 5.96
N LEU A 286 -18.78 -8.52 6.63
CA LEU A 286 -19.44 -7.63 7.57
C LEU A 286 -20.41 -6.68 6.88
N LEU A 287 -20.04 -6.08 5.75
CA LEU A 287 -20.96 -5.22 4.98
C LEU A 287 -22.23 -5.97 4.57
N SER A 288 -22.09 -7.23 4.15
CA SER A 288 -23.24 -8.10 3.83
C SER A 288 -24.09 -8.43 5.05
N LEU A 289 -23.44 -8.67 6.19
CA LEU A 289 -24.12 -8.93 7.44
C LEU A 289 -24.90 -7.68 7.91
N PHE A 290 -24.27 -6.50 7.87
CA PHE A 290 -24.93 -5.23 8.17
C PHE A 290 -26.09 -4.94 7.20
N SER A 291 -25.98 -5.27 5.91
CA SER A 291 -27.09 -5.04 4.98
C SER A 291 -28.30 -5.95 5.24
N VAL A 292 -28.08 -7.17 5.76
CA VAL A 292 -29.18 -8.08 6.13
C VAL A 292 -29.82 -7.67 7.47
N PHE A 293 -29.02 -7.29 8.47
CA PHE A 293 -29.53 -7.02 9.83
C PHE A 293 -29.93 -5.57 10.08
N CYS A 294 -29.41 -4.58 9.34
CA CYS A 294 -29.72 -3.16 9.52
C CYS A 294 -30.67 -2.60 8.47
N LEU A 295 -31.54 -3.42 7.87
CA LEU A 295 -32.59 -3.01 6.93
C LEU A 295 -33.61 -2.02 7.51
N SER A 296 -33.60 -1.75 8.82
CA SER A 296 -34.75 -1.12 9.48
C SER A 296 -34.51 0.14 10.31
N ASP A 297 -33.28 0.64 10.52
CA ASP A 297 -33.14 1.95 11.18
C ASP A 297 -31.75 2.58 10.97
N GLU A 298 -31.67 3.56 10.07
CA GLU A 298 -30.58 4.54 10.09
C GLU A 298 -30.59 5.39 11.39
N ALA A 299 -31.70 5.35 12.15
CA ALA A 299 -31.90 6.11 13.38
C ALA A 299 -31.32 5.44 14.65
N LEU A 300 -31.16 4.10 14.69
CA LEU A 300 -30.85 3.39 15.95
C LEU A 300 -29.35 3.32 16.30
N LEU A 301 -28.45 3.65 15.36
CA LEU A 301 -27.00 3.50 15.51
C LEU A 301 -26.21 4.82 15.53
N GLY A 302 -26.83 5.94 15.90
CA GLY A 302 -26.08 7.15 16.29
C GLY A 302 -25.02 7.58 15.28
N GLY A 303 -25.43 7.94 14.06
CA GLY A 303 -24.60 8.59 13.05
C GLY A 303 -23.65 7.69 12.27
N GLY A 304 -23.44 8.01 10.99
CA GLY A 304 -22.59 7.24 10.06
C GLY A 304 -21.15 7.00 10.57
N VAL A 305 -20.64 7.86 11.45
CA VAL A 305 -19.32 7.75 12.08
C VAL A 305 -19.21 6.55 13.02
N LEU A 306 -20.19 6.31 13.90
CA LEU A 306 -20.15 5.19 14.85
C LEU A 306 -20.18 3.85 14.10
N LYS A 307 -21.01 3.77 13.06
CA LYS A 307 -21.07 2.61 12.15
C LYS A 307 -19.73 2.37 11.45
N GLY A 308 -19.12 3.42 10.90
CA GLY A 308 -17.82 3.33 10.22
C GLY A 308 -16.68 2.89 11.15
N ILE A 309 -16.61 3.45 12.37
CA ILE A 309 -15.63 3.04 13.38
C ILE A 309 -15.86 1.59 13.81
N SER A 310 -17.11 1.19 14.05
CA SER A 310 -17.47 -0.18 14.45
C SER A 310 -17.08 -1.19 13.37
N LEU A 311 -17.38 -0.89 12.10
CA LEU A 311 -16.99 -1.72 10.97
C LEU A 311 -15.47 -1.87 10.88
N PHE A 312 -14.71 -0.79 11.09
CA PHE A 312 -13.25 -0.83 11.11
C PHE A 312 -12.70 -1.70 12.25
N ILE A 313 -13.19 -1.51 13.49
CA ILE A 313 -12.73 -2.29 14.64
C ILE A 313 -13.01 -3.78 14.42
N LEU A 314 -14.23 -4.13 14.00
CA LEU A 314 -14.63 -5.52 13.75
C LEU A 314 -13.81 -6.13 12.61
N THR A 315 -13.70 -5.44 11.46
CA THR A 315 -12.94 -5.93 10.30
C THR A 315 -11.48 -6.15 10.68
N PHE A 316 -10.84 -5.18 11.33
CA PHE A 316 -9.43 -5.26 11.69
C PHE A 316 -9.18 -6.37 12.73
N SER A 317 -10.06 -6.50 13.73
CA SER A 317 -9.95 -7.53 14.77
C SER A 317 -10.11 -8.94 14.20
N LEU A 318 -11.15 -9.18 13.41
CA LEU A 318 -11.38 -10.48 12.75
C LEU A 318 -10.25 -10.83 11.78
N THR A 319 -9.72 -9.83 11.07
CA THR A 319 -8.55 -10.01 10.21
C THR A 319 -7.33 -10.44 11.01
N CYS A 320 -7.03 -9.74 12.12
CA CYS A 320 -5.88 -10.07 12.98
C CYS A 320 -6.02 -11.47 13.59
N ILE A 321 -7.21 -11.82 14.09
CA ILE A 321 -7.50 -13.16 14.64
C ILE A 321 -7.33 -14.23 13.56
N SER A 322 -7.91 -14.02 12.37
CA SER A 322 -7.82 -14.97 11.26
C SER A 322 -6.38 -15.20 10.83
N VAL A 323 -5.60 -14.14 10.68
CA VAL A 323 -4.20 -14.24 10.30
C VAL A 323 -3.37 -14.93 11.39
N TYR A 324 -3.65 -14.65 12.67
CA TYR A 324 -3.01 -15.34 13.77
C TYR A 324 -3.30 -16.85 13.73
N LEU A 325 -4.56 -17.25 13.53
CA LEU A 325 -4.97 -18.66 13.43
C LEU A 325 -4.35 -19.34 12.22
N LEU A 326 -4.42 -18.72 11.03
CA LEU A 326 -3.78 -19.24 9.81
C LEU A 326 -2.27 -19.36 9.97
N GLY A 327 -1.65 -18.43 10.70
CA GLY A 327 -0.24 -18.44 11.08
C GLY A 327 0.18 -19.63 11.95
N LYS A 328 -0.76 -20.32 12.59
CA LYS A 328 -0.51 -21.57 13.34
C LYS A 328 -0.61 -22.83 12.48
N THR A 329 -0.99 -22.71 11.21
CA THR A 329 -1.16 -23.83 10.28
C THR A 329 -0.09 -23.84 9.19
N LYS A 330 -0.16 -24.80 8.26
CA LYS A 330 0.67 -24.82 7.03
C LYS A 330 0.44 -23.59 6.14
N LEU A 331 -0.67 -22.87 6.32
CA LEU A 331 -1.00 -21.65 5.58
C LEU A 331 -0.20 -20.42 6.03
N ARG A 332 0.58 -20.51 7.12
CA ARG A 332 1.48 -19.43 7.58
C ARG A 332 2.30 -18.81 6.44
N THR A 333 2.75 -19.65 5.52
CA THR A 333 3.51 -19.29 4.33
C THR A 333 2.82 -18.24 3.44
N TYR A 334 1.50 -18.20 3.41
CA TYR A 334 0.73 -17.28 2.56
C TYR A 334 0.24 -16.03 3.29
N VAL A 335 0.41 -15.98 4.62
CA VAL A 335 -0.06 -14.87 5.47
C VAL A 335 1.08 -14.13 6.20
N SER A 336 2.32 -14.65 6.17
CA SER A 336 3.49 -14.13 6.88
C SER A 336 4.67 -13.78 5.98
#